data_AF-A0AA96P6J4-F1
#
_entry.id   AF-A0AA96P6J4-F1
#
_cell.length_a   1.000
_cell.length_b   1.000
_cell.length_c   1.000
_cell.angle_alpha   90.00
_cell.angle_beta   90.00
_cell.angle_gamma   90.00
#
_symmetry.space_group_name_H-M   'P 1'
#
loop_
_entity.id
_entity.type
_entity.pdbx_description
1 polymer ?
#
loop_
_entity_poly.entity_id
_entity_poly.type
_entity_poly.pdbx_seq_one_letter_code
_entity_poly.pdbx_strand_id
1 'polypeptide(L)'
;MARALITVLGKIDRSRAAHWAAQAPIGTRIEFKEPKRSIPQNDRMWAMLTDIATQKEHAGRKYTPDQWKVLFMHACGREVQFVPALDNSTFIPWGQSSSDLSKQEMTDLIEFMLAWGAENGVRFHDEARAA
;
A
#
# COMPACT_ATOMS: atom_id res chain seq x y z
N MET A 1 14.88 -3.38 -7.83
CA MET A 1 15.61 -3.49 -6.55
C MET A 1 15.08 -4.70 -5.80
N ALA A 2 15.90 -5.71 -5.53
CA ALA A 2 15.48 -6.86 -4.74
C ALA A 2 15.37 -6.44 -3.26
N ARG A 3 14.18 -6.61 -2.67
CA ARG A 3 13.91 -6.29 -1.27
C ARG A 3 13.83 -7.60 -0.48
N ALA A 4 14.78 -7.82 0.42
CA ALA A 4 14.69 -8.91 1.40
C ALA A 4 13.95 -8.39 2.64
N LEU A 5 12.92 -9.10 3.09
CA LEU A 5 12.13 -8.75 4.27
C LEU A 5 11.99 -9.99 5.17
N ILE A 6 12.15 -9.79 6.48
CA ILE A 6 11.99 -10.85 7.48
C ILE A 6 11.25 -10.30 8.70
N THR A 7 10.27 -11.05 9.18
CA THR A 7 9.61 -10.80 10.47
C THR A 7 10.33 -11.63 11.53
N VAL A 8 10.87 -10.98 12.56
CA VAL A 8 11.62 -11.66 13.62
C VAL A 8 10.65 -12.24 14.64
N LEU A 9 10.44 -13.57 14.59
CA LEU A 9 9.56 -14.29 15.51
C LEU A 9 10.36 -15.09 16.54
N GLY A 10 11.60 -15.47 16.22
CA GLY A 10 12.44 -16.24 17.13
C GLY A 10 13.94 -16.14 16.84
N LYS A 11 14.70 -17.02 17.50
CA LYS A 11 16.17 -17.06 17.40
C LYS A 11 16.67 -17.32 15.98
N ILE A 12 15.97 -18.18 15.22
CA ILE A 12 16.34 -18.53 13.84
C ILE A 12 16.27 -17.30 12.92
N ASP A 13 15.23 -16.48 13.06
CA ASP A 13 15.07 -15.28 12.24
C ASP A 13 16.16 -14.24 12.54
N ARG A 14 16.55 -14.10 13.80
CA ARG A 14 17.67 -13.23 14.20
C ARG A 14 18.99 -13.68 13.57
N SER A 15 19.26 -14.99 13.58
CA SER A 15 20.45 -15.55 12.92
C SER A 15 20.43 -15.33 11.41
N ARG A 16 19.26 -15.45 10.76
CA ARG A 16 19.09 -15.18 9.33
C ARG A 16 19.31 -13.70 9.01
N ALA A 17 18.74 -12.79 9.80
CA ALA A 17 18.94 -11.35 9.63
C ALA A 17 20.42 -10.95 9.80
N ALA A 18 21.12 -11.53 10.78
CA ALA A 18 22.55 -11.32 10.97
C ALA A 18 23.39 -11.80 9.76
N HIS A 19 23.03 -12.96 9.20
CA HIS A 19 23.68 -13.47 8.01
C HIS A 19 23.48 -12.56 6.79
N TRP A 20 22.27 -12.04 6.58
CA TRP A 20 21.99 -11.08 5.51
C TRP A 20 22.75 -9.77 5.67
N ALA A 21 22.81 -9.25 6.90
CA ALA A 21 23.57 -8.03 7.19
C ALA A 21 25.07 -8.20 6.89
N ALA A 22 25.63 -9.38 7.16
CA ALA A 22 27.05 -9.68 6.92
C ALA A 22 27.42 -9.75 5.42
N GLN A 23 26.47 -10.13 4.56
CA GLN A 23 26.69 -10.27 3.11
C GLN A 23 26.25 -9.03 2.31
N ALA A 24 25.70 -8.01 2.99
CA ALA A 24 25.18 -6.84 2.32
C ALA A 24 26.31 -6.01 1.69
N PRO A 25 26.18 -5.56 0.42
CA PRO A 25 27.17 -4.67 -0.20
C PRO A 25 27.35 -3.35 0.56
N ILE A 26 28.54 -2.75 0.44
CA ILE A 26 28.84 -1.43 1.01
C ILE A 26 27.82 -0.40 0.49
N GLY A 27 27.25 0.38 1.40
CA GLY A 27 26.19 1.36 1.10
C GLY A 27 24.76 0.84 1.36
N THR A 28 24.60 -0.43 1.75
CA THR A 28 23.29 -0.98 2.14
C THR A 28 22.80 -0.36 3.45
N ARG A 29 21.54 0.13 3.47
CA ARG A 29 20.87 0.64 4.67
C ARG A 29 19.99 -0.46 5.29
N ILE A 30 20.14 -0.69 6.59
CA ILE A 30 19.35 -1.67 7.35
C ILE A 30 18.51 -0.92 8.38
N GLU A 31 17.19 -1.14 8.36
CA GLU A 31 16.24 -0.52 9.28
C GLU A 31 15.50 -1.63 10.06
N PHE A 32 15.57 -1.60 11.39
CA PHE A 32 14.79 -2.48 12.26
C PHE A 32 13.61 -1.71 12.84
N LYS A 33 12.39 -2.22 12.64
CA LYS A 33 11.16 -1.64 13.20
C LYS A 33 10.57 -2.61 14.20
N GLU A 34 10.17 -2.11 15.36
CA GLU A 34 9.39 -2.91 16.30
C GLU A 34 8.09 -3.39 15.66
N PRO A 35 7.62 -4.62 15.97
CA PRO A 35 6.31 -5.07 15.51
C PRO A 35 5.26 -4.16 16.13
N LYS A 36 4.68 -3.28 15.32
CA LYS A 36 3.51 -2.52 15.72
C LYS A 36 2.39 -3.55 15.95
N ARG A 37 1.88 -3.66 17.18
CA ARG A 37 0.58 -4.30 17.41
C ARG A 37 -0.43 -3.47 16.61
N SER A 38 -1.07 -4.11 15.63
CA SER A 38 -1.71 -3.55 14.42
C SER A 38 -0.78 -3.51 13.21
N ILE A 39 -1.19 -4.23 12.17
CA ILE A 39 -0.77 -3.99 10.79
C ILE A 39 -0.88 -2.46 10.61
N PRO A 40 0.21 -1.74 10.32
CA PRO A 40 0.13 -0.31 10.04
C PRO A 40 -1.01 -0.08 9.05
N GLN A 41 -1.90 0.91 9.28
CA GLN A 41 -3.08 1.14 8.44
C GLN A 41 -2.74 1.14 6.93
N ASN A 42 -1.54 1.61 6.58
CA ASN A 42 -0.98 1.51 5.24
C ASN A 42 -0.87 0.06 4.70
N ASP A 43 -0.31 -0.87 5.46
CA ASP A 43 -0.15 -2.27 5.05
C ASP A 43 -1.53 -2.94 4.86
N ARG A 44 -2.51 -2.61 5.70
CA ARG A 44 -3.90 -3.06 5.56
C ARG A 44 -4.54 -2.51 4.28
N MET A 45 -4.39 -1.21 4.03
CA MET A 45 -4.84 -0.57 2.79
C MET A 45 -4.25 -1.29 1.56
N TRP A 46 -2.95 -1.58 1.55
CA TRP A 46 -2.30 -2.28 0.43
C TRP A 46 -2.79 -3.72 0.24
N ALA A 47 -3.05 -4.45 1.33
CA ALA A 47 -3.65 -5.78 1.25
C ALA A 47 -5.05 -5.71 0.60
N MET A 48 -5.90 -4.78 1.05
CA MET A 48 -7.22 -4.57 0.47
C MET A 48 -7.17 -4.15 -1.01
N LEU A 49 -6.25 -3.27 -1.38
CA LEU A 49 -6.06 -2.87 -2.78
C LEU A 49 -5.64 -4.06 -3.66
N THR A 50 -4.83 -4.97 -3.13
CA THR A 50 -4.44 -6.20 -3.83
C THR A 50 -5.65 -7.12 -4.05
N ASP A 51 -6.48 -7.27 -3.03
CA ASP A 51 -7.72 -8.05 -3.12
C ASP A 51 -8.69 -7.47 -4.15
N ILE A 52 -8.84 -6.14 -4.17
CA ILE A 52 -9.69 -5.45 -5.16
C ILE A 52 -9.13 -5.61 -6.57
N ALA A 53 -7.83 -5.35 -6.76
CA ALA A 53 -7.17 -5.42 -8.06
C ALA A 53 -7.24 -6.81 -8.70
N THR A 54 -7.21 -7.88 -7.89
CA THR A 54 -7.31 -9.26 -8.38
C THR A 54 -8.74 -9.63 -8.77
N GLN A 55 -9.74 -9.08 -8.07
CA GLN A 55 -11.14 -9.49 -8.20
C GLN A 55 -12.00 -8.59 -9.09
N LYS A 56 -11.61 -7.33 -9.30
CA LYS A 56 -12.47 -6.32 -9.94
C LYS A 56 -11.81 -5.65 -11.14
N GLU A 57 -12.69 -5.25 -12.06
CA GLU A 57 -12.41 -4.38 -13.17
C GLU A 57 -13.18 -3.08 -12.99
N HIS A 58 -12.65 -1.99 -13.50
CA HIS A 58 -13.33 -0.71 -13.55
C HIS A 58 -13.30 -0.17 -14.97
N ALA A 59 -14.45 0.29 -15.47
CA ALA A 59 -14.61 0.73 -16.85
C ALA A 59 -14.08 -0.29 -17.90
N GLY A 60 -14.32 -1.59 -17.66
CA GLY A 60 -13.94 -2.67 -18.58
C GLY A 60 -12.44 -3.02 -18.63
N ARG A 61 -11.66 -2.58 -17.64
CA ARG A 61 -10.21 -2.82 -17.56
C ARG A 61 -9.74 -3.14 -16.15
N LYS A 62 -8.71 -3.97 -16.04
CA LYS A 62 -8.01 -4.25 -14.79
C LYS A 62 -7.01 -3.14 -14.49
N TYR A 63 -6.91 -2.82 -13.21
CA TYR A 63 -5.99 -1.82 -12.68
C TYR A 63 -5.09 -2.47 -11.63
N THR A 64 -3.86 -1.96 -11.51
CA THR A 64 -2.93 -2.37 -10.45
C THR A 64 -3.39 -1.84 -9.09
N PRO A 65 -2.89 -2.38 -7.97
CA PRO A 65 -3.19 -1.86 -6.63
C PRO A 65 -2.90 -0.35 -6.49
N ASP A 66 -1.79 0.12 -7.05
CA ASP A 66 -1.44 1.54 -7.10
C ASP A 66 -2.48 2.39 -7.84
N GLN A 67 -3.00 1.90 -8.97
CA GLN A 67 -4.01 2.61 -9.75
C GLN A 67 -5.36 2.63 -9.02
N TRP A 68 -5.76 1.51 -8.41
CA TRP A 68 -6.95 1.46 -7.55
C TRP A 68 -6.83 2.44 -6.38
N LYS A 69 -5.65 2.60 -5.79
CA LYS A 69 -5.42 3.59 -4.72
C LYS A 69 -5.77 5.00 -5.19
N VAL A 70 -5.35 5.38 -6.40
CA VAL A 70 -5.66 6.69 -6.98
C VAL A 70 -7.17 6.86 -7.17
N LEU A 71 -7.87 5.82 -7.65
CA LEU A 71 -9.33 5.85 -7.81
C LEU A 71 -10.04 6.06 -6.47
N PHE A 72 -9.66 5.33 -5.42
CA PHE A 72 -10.25 5.47 -4.09
C PHE A 72 -9.91 6.81 -3.45
N MET A 73 -8.67 7.27 -3.55
CA MET A 73 -8.27 8.58 -3.05
C MET A 73 -9.07 9.71 -3.72
N HIS A 74 -9.27 9.62 -5.04
CA HIS A 74 -10.10 10.58 -5.78
C HIS A 74 -11.56 10.52 -5.33
N ALA A 75 -12.11 9.33 -5.13
CA ALA A 75 -13.47 9.15 -4.62
C ALA A 75 -13.65 9.72 -3.19
N CYS A 76 -12.60 9.70 -2.36
CA CYS A 76 -12.56 10.36 -1.05
C CYS A 76 -12.29 11.88 -1.14
N GLY A 77 -12.38 12.49 -2.33
CA GLY A 77 -12.26 13.94 -2.51
C GLY A 77 -10.83 14.45 -2.61
N ARG A 78 -9.84 13.59 -2.92
CA ARG A 78 -8.48 14.07 -3.23
C ARG A 78 -8.35 14.45 -4.68
N GLU A 79 -8.02 15.71 -4.89
CA GLU A 79 -7.84 16.29 -6.21
C GLU A 79 -6.51 15.85 -6.82
N VAL A 80 -6.53 15.65 -8.13
CA VAL A 80 -5.33 15.48 -8.95
C VAL A 80 -5.01 16.83 -9.56
N GLN A 81 -3.80 17.33 -9.31
CA GLN A 81 -3.32 18.55 -9.94
C GLN A 81 -2.63 18.20 -11.26
N PHE A 82 -2.75 19.05 -12.27
CA PHE A 82 -2.02 18.90 -13.52
C PHE A 82 -0.94 19.95 -13.58
N VAL A 83 0.31 19.52 -13.49
CA VAL A 83 1.47 20.42 -13.52
C VAL A 83 2.09 20.42 -14.92
N PRO A 84 2.48 21.58 -15.47
CA PRO A 84 3.11 21.63 -16.78
C PRO A 84 4.47 20.90 -16.74
N ALA A 85 4.76 20.14 -17.81
CA ALA A 85 6.06 19.52 -17.98
C ALA A 85 7.15 20.59 -18.19
N LEU A 86 8.40 20.27 -17.84
CA LEU A 86 9.52 21.23 -17.91
C LEU A 86 9.80 21.72 -19.34
N ASP A 87 9.47 20.92 -20.34
CA ASP A 87 9.56 21.26 -21.77
C ASP A 87 8.30 21.95 -22.31
N ASN A 88 7.29 22.17 -21.46
CA ASN A 88 5.97 22.72 -21.79
C ASN A 88 5.19 21.92 -22.87
N SER A 89 5.57 20.67 -23.14
CA SER A 89 4.91 19.88 -24.20
C SER A 89 3.59 19.26 -23.73
N THR A 90 3.43 19.09 -22.42
CA THR A 90 2.29 18.37 -21.84
C THR A 90 2.04 18.76 -20.38
N PHE A 91 1.02 18.13 -19.78
CA PHE A 91 0.74 18.20 -18.36
C PHE A 91 0.94 16.83 -17.73
N ILE A 92 1.51 16.84 -16.53
CA ILE A 92 1.78 15.65 -15.73
C ILE A 92 0.74 15.61 -14.61
N PRO A 93 0.00 14.50 -14.44
CA PRO A 93 -0.87 14.34 -13.30
C PRO A 93 -0.03 14.19 -12.02
N TRP A 94 -0.19 15.13 -11.11
CA TRP A 94 0.36 15.13 -9.76
C TRP A 94 -0.76 14.83 -8.77
N GLY A 95 -0.82 13.58 -8.31
CA GLY A 95 -1.72 13.15 -7.26
C GLY A 95 -1.05 13.26 -5.89
N GLN A 96 -1.85 13.52 -4.85
CA GLN A 96 -1.35 13.45 -3.46
C GLN A 96 -1.00 12.00 -3.09
N SER A 97 0.01 11.84 -2.23
CA SER A 97 0.41 10.53 -1.75
C SER A 97 -0.49 10.10 -0.59
N SER A 98 -0.83 8.81 -0.53
CA SER A 98 -1.47 8.22 0.66
C SER A 98 -0.58 8.34 1.91
N SER A 99 0.73 8.57 1.74
CA SER A 99 1.67 8.82 2.83
C SER A 99 1.47 10.18 3.51
N ASP A 100 0.82 11.13 2.84
CA ASP A 100 0.53 12.47 3.37
C ASP A 100 -0.81 12.51 4.12
N LEU A 101 -1.57 11.42 4.11
CA LEU A 101 -2.84 11.31 4.83
C LEU A 101 -2.60 11.32 6.34
N SER A 102 -3.41 12.09 7.05
CA SER A 102 -3.53 11.96 8.50
C SER A 102 -4.08 10.57 8.86
N LYS A 103 -3.92 10.19 10.14
CA LYS A 103 -4.45 8.92 10.65
C LYS A 103 -5.97 8.80 10.45
N GLN A 104 -6.71 9.90 10.60
CA GLN A 104 -8.15 9.91 10.41
C GLN A 104 -8.49 9.69 8.94
N GLU A 105 -7.88 10.44 8.03
CA GLU A 105 -8.16 10.31 6.58
C GLU A 105 -7.76 8.92 6.03
N MET A 106 -6.71 8.31 6.56
CA MET A 106 -6.36 6.91 6.25
C MET A 106 -7.44 5.93 6.76
N THR A 107 -8.04 6.21 7.92
CA THR A 107 -9.13 5.39 8.48
C THR A 107 -10.37 5.52 7.60
N ASP A 108 -10.74 6.74 7.23
CA ASP A 108 -11.88 7.04 6.36
C ASP A 108 -11.71 6.37 4.98
N LEU A 109 -10.49 6.39 4.42
CA LEU A 109 -10.16 5.70 3.17
C LEU A 109 -10.36 4.18 3.27
N ILE A 110 -9.90 3.56 4.36
CA ILE A 110 -10.05 2.12 4.59
C ILE A 110 -11.53 1.74 4.74
N GLU A 111 -12.29 2.53 5.50
CA GLU A 111 -13.73 2.32 5.68
C GLU A 111 -14.49 2.46 4.34
N PHE A 112 -14.12 3.45 3.54
CA PHE A 112 -14.69 3.62 2.20
C PHE A 112 -14.39 2.42 1.30
N MET A 113 -13.16 1.90 1.31
CA MET A 113 -12.80 0.72 0.54
C MET A 113 -13.53 -0.55 1.02
N LEU A 114 -13.77 -0.70 2.32
CA LEU A 114 -14.57 -1.80 2.88
C LEU A 114 -16.01 -1.74 2.38
N ALA A 115 -16.64 -0.57 2.48
CA ALA A 115 -18.01 -0.35 2.02
C ALA A 115 -18.14 -0.64 0.52
N TRP A 116 -17.26 -0.06 -0.29
CA TRP A 116 -17.23 -0.31 -1.73
C TRP A 116 -17.00 -1.79 -2.05
N GLY A 117 -16.09 -2.44 -1.33
CA GLY A 117 -15.80 -3.86 -1.49
C GLY A 117 -17.02 -4.73 -1.19
N ALA A 118 -17.74 -4.45 -0.10
CA ALA A 118 -18.95 -5.17 0.27
C ALA A 118 -20.05 -5.03 -0.80
N GLU A 119 -20.30 -3.82 -1.28
CA GLU A 119 -21.27 -3.54 -2.34
C GLU A 119 -20.92 -4.23 -3.66
N ASN A 120 -19.62 -4.35 -3.97
CA ASN A 120 -19.15 -4.93 -5.22
C ASN A 120 -18.82 -6.42 -5.08
N GLY A 121 -19.03 -7.05 -3.92
CA GLY A 121 -18.72 -8.46 -3.69
C GLY A 121 -17.23 -8.79 -3.80
N VAL A 122 -16.38 -7.97 -3.17
CA VAL A 122 -14.95 -8.24 -2.95
C VAL A 122 -14.80 -9.05 -1.66
N ARG A 123 -13.96 -10.09 -1.68
CA ARG A 123 -13.59 -10.85 -0.49
C ARG A 123 -12.23 -10.39 0.01
N PHE A 124 -12.16 -9.83 1.21
CA PHE A 124 -10.91 -9.36 1.82
C PHE A 124 -10.25 -10.46 2.64
N HIS A 125 -8.94 -10.67 2.46
CA HIS A 125 -8.20 -11.73 3.16
C HIS A 125 -7.97 -11.45 4.66
N ASP A 126 -8.14 -10.20 5.11
CA ASP A 126 -7.90 -9.81 6.52
C ASP A 126 -9.05 -10.24 7.46
N GLU A 127 -10.27 -10.43 6.94
CA GLU A 127 -11.39 -10.99 7.72
C GLU A 127 -11.14 -12.45 8.11
N ALA A 128 -10.45 -13.21 7.25
CA ALA A 128 -10.18 -14.64 7.47
C ALA A 128 -9.14 -14.94 8.56
N ARG A 129 -8.43 -13.92 9.07
CA ARG A 129 -7.46 -14.07 10.18
C ARG A 129 -8.01 -13.65 11.54
N ALA A 130 -9.19 -13.02 11.57
CA ALA A 130 -9.84 -12.54 12.79
C ALA A 130 -11.05 -13.40 13.23
N ALA A 131 -11.37 -14.46 12.48
CA ALA A 131 -12.34 -15.49 12.83
C ALA A 131 -11.64 -16.79 13.24
#